data_AF-A0AAU7A4G6-F1
#
_entry.id   AF-A0AAU7A4G6-F1
#
_cell.length_a   1.000
_cell.length_b   1.000
_cell.length_c   1.000
_cell.angle_alpha   90.00
_cell.angle_beta   90.00
_cell.angle_gamma   90.00
#
_symmetry.space_group_name_H-M   'P 1'
#
loop_
_entity.id
_entity.type
_entity.pdbx_description
1 polymer ?
#
loop_
_entity_poly.entity_id
_entity_poly.type
_entity_poly.pdbx_seq_one_letter_code
_entity_poly.pdbx_strand_id
1 'polypeptide(L)'
;MTPNATNGDGVMPKDWAYENAEALSFVTAPPNNAELAHTRFKGSRNMPYKDAEPYKSSLYYWWWAFLKRNKDYRQTCRECGTGKLARLYRDFGNIFEGTFLEWWKGHKTLFAEQRHFNTHGDNDHEIVYHIDPYRPLHHIQEEIKALHMRAHAIMPRLSSRSNSTAQYPIYTNVSAHTLHRVLTIWDLKQTNPAHRAYDLGILAGLRPNLMPPSRYGAKRTLKALEIERHNKRARISISNQTNRYLRTAAQYIENVGLGEFPKALRR
;
A
#
# COMPACT_ATOMS: atom_id res chain seq x y z
N MET A 1 24.81 -65.10 -3.17
CA MET A 1 24.20 -64.58 -4.41
C MET A 1 23.80 -63.14 -4.16
N THR A 2 24.25 -62.29 -5.06
CA THR A 2 24.19 -60.83 -5.06
C THR A 2 22.78 -60.25 -5.18
N PRO A 3 22.63 -58.93 -4.92
CA PRO A 3 21.38 -58.23 -4.64
C PRO A 3 20.81 -57.50 -5.87
N ASN A 4 19.55 -57.07 -5.78
CA ASN A 4 19.00 -55.90 -6.51
C ASN A 4 18.55 -54.93 -5.40
N ALA A 5 19.16 -53.77 -5.13
CA ALA A 5 19.53 -52.64 -6.00
C ALA A 5 18.32 -52.01 -6.70
N THR A 6 17.61 -51.15 -5.99
CA THR A 6 16.96 -49.98 -6.58
C THR A 6 17.46 -48.74 -5.85
N ASN A 7 18.44 -48.10 -6.49
CA ASN A 7 18.85 -46.73 -6.22
C ASN A 7 17.64 -45.82 -6.37
N GLY A 8 17.29 -45.15 -5.28
CA GLY A 8 16.52 -43.91 -5.32
C GLY A 8 17.37 -42.88 -4.60
N ASP A 9 18.29 -42.26 -5.34
CA ASP A 9 19.06 -41.11 -4.89
C ASP A 9 18.08 -40.06 -4.37
N GLY A 10 17.92 -40.03 -3.05
CA GLY A 10 17.25 -38.95 -2.32
C GLY A 10 18.13 -37.72 -2.41
N VAL A 11 18.18 -37.12 -3.60
CA VAL A 11 18.69 -35.77 -3.80
C VAL A 11 17.72 -34.86 -3.06
N MET A 12 18.05 -34.60 -1.80
CA MET A 12 17.50 -33.47 -1.04
C MET A 12 17.61 -32.24 -1.94
N PRO A 13 16.51 -31.54 -2.27
CA PRO A 13 16.59 -30.29 -3.00
C PRO A 13 17.51 -29.35 -2.23
N LYS A 14 18.68 -29.11 -2.82
CA LYS A 14 19.68 -28.17 -2.36
C LYS A 14 19.14 -26.77 -2.66
N ASP A 15 18.13 -26.34 -1.91
CA ASP A 15 17.66 -24.95 -1.87
C ASP A 15 18.44 -24.21 -0.77
N TRP A 16 19.76 -24.15 -0.94
CA TRP A 16 20.71 -23.37 -0.12
C TRP A 16 20.67 -21.89 -0.51
N ALA A 17 19.49 -21.26 -0.44
CA ALA A 17 19.33 -19.82 -0.67
C ALA A 17 18.88 -19.05 0.59
N TYR A 18 19.18 -19.57 1.79
CA TYR A 18 18.78 -18.96 3.06
C TYR A 18 19.96 -18.54 3.94
N GLU A 19 21.12 -18.25 3.36
CA GLU A 19 22.27 -17.83 4.18
C GLU A 19 22.18 -16.39 4.70
N ASN A 20 21.28 -15.54 4.22
CA ASN A 20 21.14 -14.15 4.73
C ASN A 20 19.73 -13.56 4.48
N ALA A 21 18.67 -14.36 4.48
CA ALA A 21 17.32 -13.81 4.29
C ALA A 21 16.89 -13.10 5.58
N GLU A 22 17.32 -11.85 5.74
CA GLU A 22 17.00 -11.02 6.88
C GLU A 22 15.48 -10.94 7.05
N ALA A 23 14.98 -11.29 8.23
CA ALA A 23 13.56 -11.31 8.52
C ALA A 23 13.02 -9.88 8.61
N LEU A 24 12.57 -9.35 7.47
CA LEU A 24 12.01 -8.01 7.35
C LEU A 24 10.60 -7.95 7.96
N SER A 25 10.39 -6.96 8.83
CA SER A 25 9.08 -6.64 9.39
C SER A 25 8.46 -5.47 8.64
N PHE A 26 7.17 -5.56 8.29
CA PHE A 26 6.46 -4.52 7.56
C PHE A 26 5.19 -4.11 8.31
N VAL A 27 4.87 -2.80 8.32
CA VAL A 27 3.61 -2.27 8.86
C VAL A 27 2.42 -2.92 8.16
N THR A 28 2.48 -3.00 6.83
CA THR A 28 1.41 -3.55 5.99
C THR A 28 1.91 -4.70 5.13
N ALA A 29 1.00 -5.51 4.63
CA ALA A 29 1.35 -6.74 3.94
C ALA A 29 2.18 -6.47 2.65
N PRO A 30 3.40 -7.02 2.54
CA PRO A 30 4.27 -6.86 1.36
C PRO A 30 3.62 -7.46 0.10
N PRO A 31 4.09 -7.13 -1.10
CA PRO A 31 3.43 -7.48 -2.36
C PRO A 31 3.49 -8.96 -2.77
N ASN A 32 4.51 -9.72 -2.35
CA ASN A 32 4.71 -11.09 -2.83
C ASN A 32 4.14 -12.14 -1.86
N ASN A 33 3.32 -13.08 -2.36
CA ASN A 33 2.75 -14.17 -1.56
C ASN A 33 3.79 -15.11 -0.95
N ALA A 34 4.93 -15.33 -1.62
CA ALA A 34 6.00 -16.15 -1.07
C ALA A 34 6.63 -15.51 0.18
N GLU A 35 6.82 -14.19 0.17
CA GLU A 35 7.27 -13.44 1.34
C GLU A 35 6.19 -13.41 2.44
N LEU A 36 4.90 -13.45 2.08
CA LEU A 36 3.81 -13.49 3.06
C LEU A 36 3.78 -14.78 3.89
N ALA A 37 4.27 -15.90 3.37
CA ALA A 37 4.25 -17.21 4.04
C ALA A 37 4.93 -17.16 5.43
N HIS A 38 5.97 -16.34 5.54
CA HIS A 38 6.76 -16.14 6.75
C HIS A 38 6.31 -14.94 7.59
N THR A 39 5.20 -14.29 7.22
CA THR A 39 4.68 -13.09 7.92
C THR A 39 3.35 -13.36 8.62
N ARG A 40 2.93 -12.41 9.45
CA ARG A 40 1.61 -12.41 10.10
C ARG A 40 0.42 -12.25 9.13
N PHE A 41 0.67 -11.92 7.87
CA PHE A 41 -0.36 -11.49 6.91
C PHE A 41 -0.99 -12.65 6.12
N LYS A 42 -1.21 -13.80 6.76
CA LYS A 42 -1.80 -14.99 6.13
C LYS A 42 -3.27 -14.72 5.77
N GLY A 43 -3.65 -14.92 4.50
CA GLY A 43 -5.05 -14.84 4.05
C GLY A 43 -5.24 -14.23 2.66
N SER A 44 -6.46 -14.35 2.11
CA SER A 44 -6.85 -13.72 0.85
C SER A 44 -6.97 -12.21 1.01
N ARG A 45 -6.34 -11.43 0.13
CA ARG A 45 -6.33 -9.96 0.20
C ARG A 45 -7.46 -9.35 -0.62
N ASN A 46 -7.98 -8.22 -0.13
CA ASN A 46 -8.92 -7.42 -0.89
C ASN A 46 -8.24 -6.83 -2.13
N MET A 47 -8.62 -7.35 -3.29
CA MET A 47 -8.08 -6.92 -4.57
C MET A 47 -8.64 -5.55 -4.96
N PRO A 48 -7.84 -4.70 -5.65
CA PRO A 48 -8.29 -3.37 -6.04
C PRO A 48 -9.43 -3.40 -7.07
N TYR A 49 -9.45 -4.41 -7.94
CA TYR A 49 -10.47 -4.68 -8.94
C TYR A 49 -10.47 -6.19 -9.24
N LYS A 50 -11.50 -6.66 -9.97
CA LYS A 50 -11.65 -8.07 -10.34
C LYS A 50 -10.43 -8.53 -11.14
N ASP A 51 -9.88 -9.69 -10.80
CA ASP A 51 -8.76 -10.32 -11.52
C ASP A 51 -7.46 -9.49 -11.54
N ALA A 52 -7.28 -8.59 -10.55
CA ALA A 52 -6.02 -7.87 -10.39
C ALA A 52 -4.88 -8.82 -9.98
N GLU A 53 -3.65 -8.47 -10.33
CA GLU A 53 -2.48 -9.22 -9.87
C GLU A 53 -2.31 -9.09 -8.34
N PRO A 54 -1.92 -10.17 -7.63
CA PRO A 54 -1.86 -10.19 -6.15
C PRO A 54 -1.09 -9.02 -5.55
N TYR A 55 0.02 -8.62 -6.15
CA TYR A 55 0.87 -7.53 -5.65
C TYR A 55 0.18 -6.16 -5.63
N LYS A 56 -0.86 -5.95 -6.45
CA LYS A 56 -1.64 -4.70 -6.50
C LYS A 56 -2.54 -4.51 -5.28
N SER A 57 -2.67 -5.53 -4.42
CA SER A 57 -3.31 -5.41 -3.11
C SER A 57 -2.40 -4.77 -2.05
N SER A 58 -1.13 -4.53 -2.36
CA SER A 58 -0.16 -3.90 -1.45
C SER A 58 -0.11 -2.38 -1.58
N LEU A 59 -0.03 -1.69 -0.44
CA LEU A 59 0.14 -0.23 -0.39
C LEU A 59 1.46 0.22 -1.02
N TYR A 60 2.50 -0.61 -0.94
CA TYR A 60 3.81 -0.31 -1.54
C TYR A 60 3.74 -0.24 -3.07
N TYR A 61 2.90 -1.08 -3.70
CA TYR A 61 2.61 -0.97 -5.13
C TYR A 61 1.95 0.38 -5.45
N TRP A 62 0.98 0.79 -4.65
CA TRP A 62 0.30 2.07 -4.89
C TRP A 62 1.23 3.25 -4.69
N TRP A 63 2.11 3.22 -3.70
CA TRP A 63 3.16 4.24 -3.54
C TRP A 63 3.95 4.41 -4.85
N TRP A 64 4.51 3.31 -5.36
CA TRP A 64 5.25 3.29 -6.62
C TRP A 64 4.38 3.78 -7.81
N ALA A 65 3.12 3.34 -7.88
CA ALA A 65 2.21 3.70 -8.96
C ALA A 65 1.87 5.20 -8.97
N PHE A 66 1.67 5.81 -7.79
CA PHE A 66 1.47 7.25 -7.63
C PHE A 66 2.75 8.02 -7.97
N LEU A 67 3.93 7.54 -7.54
CA LEU A 67 5.21 8.18 -7.86
C LEU A 67 5.47 8.23 -9.37
N LYS A 68 5.04 7.21 -10.13
CA LYS A 68 5.10 7.25 -11.61
C LYS A 68 4.28 8.38 -12.25
N ARG A 69 3.29 8.95 -11.53
CA ARG A 69 2.50 10.11 -12.00
C ARG A 69 3.10 11.44 -11.55
N ASN A 70 4.14 11.44 -10.73
CA ASN A 70 4.83 12.66 -10.32
C ASN A 70 5.72 13.17 -11.48
N LYS A 71 5.44 14.40 -11.93
CA LYS A 71 6.14 15.03 -13.06
C LYS A 71 7.56 15.44 -12.68
N ASP A 72 7.77 15.98 -11.48
CA ASP A 72 9.09 16.34 -10.99
C ASP A 72 9.99 15.11 -10.85
N TYR A 73 9.45 13.99 -10.36
CA TYR A 73 10.22 12.75 -10.23
C TYR A 73 10.62 12.17 -11.57
N ARG A 74 9.69 12.19 -12.54
CA ARG A 74 9.96 11.80 -13.92
C ARG A 74 11.08 12.64 -14.54
N GLN A 75 11.07 13.95 -14.28
CA GLN A 75 12.12 14.84 -14.77
C GLN A 75 13.46 14.51 -14.11
N THR A 76 13.49 14.32 -12.79
CA THR A 76 14.70 13.90 -12.07
C THR A 76 15.25 12.57 -12.59
N CYS A 77 14.41 11.60 -12.94
CA CYS A 77 14.86 10.35 -13.56
C CYS A 77 15.51 10.57 -14.95
N ARG A 78 14.97 11.50 -15.75
CA ARG A 78 15.54 11.84 -17.07
C ARG A 78 16.88 12.57 -16.97
N GLU A 79 17.08 13.32 -15.90
CA GLU A 79 18.31 14.06 -15.60
C GLU A 79 19.29 13.22 -14.75
N CYS A 80 19.15 11.89 -14.76
CA CYS A 80 20.00 10.93 -14.04
C CYS A 80 20.15 11.23 -12.54
N GLY A 81 19.08 11.74 -11.91
CA GLY A 81 19.06 12.04 -10.48
C GLY A 81 19.29 13.50 -10.12
N THR A 82 19.55 14.37 -11.09
CA THR A 82 19.58 15.82 -10.86
C THR A 82 18.15 16.38 -10.77
N GLY A 83 17.92 17.35 -9.88
CA GLY A 83 16.64 18.08 -9.79
C GLY A 83 15.99 18.05 -8.41
N LYS A 84 14.71 18.47 -8.36
CA LYS A 84 13.98 18.71 -7.10
C LYS A 84 13.88 17.48 -6.19
N LEU A 85 13.78 16.28 -6.78
CA LEU A 85 13.59 15.03 -6.05
C LEU A 85 14.84 14.15 -6.03
N ALA A 86 16.03 14.74 -6.16
CA ALA A 86 17.32 14.04 -6.14
C ALA A 86 17.51 13.15 -4.91
N ARG A 87 17.07 13.63 -3.73
CA ARG A 87 17.13 12.84 -2.48
C ARG A 87 16.33 11.55 -2.57
N LEU A 88 15.09 11.62 -3.08
CA LEU A 88 14.24 10.45 -3.25
C LEU A 88 14.80 9.54 -4.35
N TYR A 89 15.33 10.12 -5.44
CA TYR A 89 15.95 9.36 -6.52
C TYR A 89 17.16 8.55 -6.06
N ARG A 90 18.00 9.08 -5.16
CA ARG A 90 19.13 8.32 -4.58
C ARG A 90 18.68 7.01 -3.92
N ASP A 91 17.51 7.03 -3.29
CA ASP A 91 17.00 5.86 -2.58
C ASP A 91 16.20 4.94 -3.52
N PHE A 92 15.41 5.49 -4.46
CA PHE A 92 14.46 4.73 -5.28
C PHE A 92 14.96 4.38 -6.70
N GLY A 93 16.01 5.05 -7.18
CA GLY A 93 16.52 4.93 -8.54
C GLY A 93 15.53 5.34 -9.62
N ASN A 94 15.75 4.88 -10.85
CA ASN A 94 14.81 5.13 -11.95
C ASN A 94 13.66 4.12 -11.94
N ILE A 95 12.54 4.46 -11.30
CA ILE A 95 11.35 3.58 -11.23
C ILE A 95 10.66 3.31 -12.58
N PHE A 96 11.07 4.01 -13.65
CA PHE A 96 10.55 3.82 -14.99
C PHE A 96 11.28 2.70 -15.75
N GLU A 97 12.42 2.24 -15.24
CA GLU A 97 13.16 1.09 -15.75
C GLU A 97 12.64 -0.19 -15.06
N GLY A 98 11.80 -0.95 -15.77
CA GLY A 98 11.29 -2.25 -15.31
C GLY A 98 9.93 -2.22 -14.60
N THR A 99 9.61 -3.36 -14.01
CA THR A 99 8.34 -3.64 -13.33
C THR A 99 8.43 -3.32 -11.83
N PHE A 100 7.27 -3.19 -11.19
CA PHE A 100 7.21 -2.97 -9.74
C PHE A 100 7.88 -4.10 -8.94
N LEU A 101 7.74 -5.36 -9.37
CA LEU A 101 8.30 -6.50 -8.65
C LEU A 101 9.83 -6.55 -8.74
N GLU A 102 10.40 -6.18 -9.88
CA GLU A 102 11.86 -6.04 -10.05
C GLU A 102 12.40 -4.93 -9.16
N TRP A 103 11.76 -3.76 -9.19
CA TRP A 103 12.10 -2.65 -8.31
C TRP A 103 11.98 -3.04 -6.82
N TRP A 104 10.89 -3.68 -6.42
CA TRP A 104 10.64 -4.08 -5.04
C TRP A 104 11.74 -4.98 -4.46
N LYS A 105 12.27 -5.93 -5.24
CA LYS A 105 13.31 -6.86 -4.78
C LYS A 105 14.55 -6.14 -4.23
N GLY A 106 14.96 -5.03 -4.86
CA GLY A 106 16.11 -4.23 -4.44
C GLY A 106 15.80 -3.14 -3.41
N HIS A 107 14.52 -2.82 -3.18
CA HIS A 107 14.12 -1.63 -2.42
C HIS A 107 13.23 -1.92 -1.20
N LYS A 108 12.85 -3.18 -0.96
CA LYS A 108 11.95 -3.56 0.13
C LYS A 108 12.46 -3.17 1.53
N THR A 109 13.78 -3.12 1.74
CA THR A 109 14.40 -2.71 3.01
C THR A 109 14.07 -1.27 3.39
N LEU A 110 13.82 -0.39 2.42
CA LEU A 110 13.41 1.01 2.64
C LEU A 110 12.07 1.13 3.38
N PHE A 111 11.23 0.11 3.25
CA PHE A 111 9.87 0.06 3.80
C PHE A 111 9.73 -0.89 5.00
N ALA A 112 10.81 -1.59 5.35
CA ALA A 112 10.86 -2.49 6.49
C ALA A 112 11.18 -1.70 7.76
N GLU A 113 10.64 -2.14 8.89
CA GLU A 113 11.01 -1.61 10.20
C GLU A 113 12.49 -1.89 10.44
N GLN A 114 13.25 -0.83 10.70
CA GLN A 114 14.66 -0.92 11.04
C GLN A 114 14.81 -1.55 12.43
N ARG A 115 15.71 -2.52 12.54
CA ARG A 115 16.12 -3.10 13.82
C ARG A 115 16.96 -2.06 14.54
N HIS A 116 16.60 -1.73 15.77
CA HIS A 116 17.48 -0.98 16.66
C HIS A 116 18.63 -1.89 17.11
N PHE A 117 19.69 -2.00 16.30
CA PHE A 117 20.97 -2.50 16.80
C PHE A 117 21.75 -1.30 17.32
N ASN A 118 21.58 -0.96 18.60
CA ASN A 118 22.45 0.02 19.22
C ASN A 118 23.81 -0.64 19.49
N THR A 119 24.74 -0.52 18.55
CA THR A 119 26.16 -0.69 18.87
C THR A 119 26.60 0.51 19.69
N HIS A 120 26.60 0.33 21.02
CA HIS A 120 27.24 1.15 22.05
C HIS A 120 26.47 2.39 22.51
N GLY A 121 25.97 2.30 23.74
CA GLY A 121 25.43 3.42 24.50
C GLY A 121 24.37 2.94 25.46
N ASP A 122 24.82 2.62 26.68
CA ASP A 122 24.09 2.52 27.95
C ASP A 122 22.68 3.15 27.91
N ASN A 123 21.69 2.38 27.45
CA ASN A 123 20.28 2.73 27.55
C ASN A 123 19.65 1.67 28.44
N ASP A 124 19.32 2.07 29.67
CA ASP A 124 18.77 1.27 30.77
C ASP A 124 17.33 0.73 30.50
N HIS A 125 16.94 0.65 29.22
CA HIS A 125 15.59 0.32 28.75
C HIS A 125 15.59 -0.76 27.66
N GLU A 126 16.74 -1.40 27.39
CA GLU A 126 16.83 -2.52 26.45
C GLU A 126 16.39 -3.84 27.12
N ILE A 127 15.40 -4.53 26.51
CA ILE A 127 14.95 -5.85 26.96
C ILE A 127 15.47 -6.89 25.96
N VAL A 128 16.43 -7.69 26.39
CA VAL A 128 16.92 -8.84 25.62
C VAL A 128 16.03 -10.05 25.90
N TYR A 129 15.40 -10.60 24.87
CA TYR A 129 14.57 -11.80 24.96
C TYR A 129 15.12 -12.91 24.06
N HIS A 130 15.45 -14.05 24.66
CA HIS A 130 15.91 -15.24 23.94
C HIS A 130 14.72 -16.10 23.53
N ILE A 131 14.58 -16.34 22.23
CA ILE A 131 13.51 -17.17 21.67
C ILE A 131 13.96 -18.64 21.68
N ASP A 132 13.23 -19.51 22.37
CA ASP A 132 13.36 -20.96 22.22
C ASP A 132 12.49 -21.43 21.03
N PRO A 133 13.10 -21.85 19.89
CA PRO A 133 12.37 -22.23 18.70
C PRO A 133 11.54 -23.51 18.86
N TYR A 134 11.77 -24.31 19.91
CA TYR A 134 11.00 -25.53 20.17
C TYR A 134 9.67 -25.25 20.87
N ARG A 135 9.47 -24.04 21.40
CA ARG A 135 8.20 -23.66 22.04
C ARG A 135 7.12 -23.33 21.01
N PRO A 136 5.84 -23.64 21.29
CA PRO A 136 4.73 -23.22 20.44
C PRO A 136 4.69 -21.69 20.27
N LEU A 137 4.41 -21.22 19.04
CA LEU A 137 4.39 -19.79 18.69
C LEU A 137 3.47 -18.95 19.60
N HIS A 138 2.33 -19.49 20.02
CA HIS A 138 1.38 -18.76 20.86
C HIS A 138 1.96 -18.44 22.25
N HIS A 139 2.70 -19.36 22.86
CA HIS A 139 3.38 -19.11 24.14
C HIS A 139 4.45 -18.01 24.00
N ILE A 140 5.24 -18.05 22.92
CA ILE A 140 6.25 -17.02 22.62
C ILE A 140 5.59 -15.65 22.46
N GLN A 141 4.44 -15.59 21.76
CA GLN A 141 3.68 -14.36 21.56
C GLN A 141 3.12 -13.79 22.87
N GLU A 142 2.57 -14.63 23.73
CA GLU A 142 2.05 -14.23 25.05
C GLU A 142 3.17 -13.71 25.96
N GLU A 143 4.33 -14.36 25.95
CA GLU A 143 5.49 -13.96 26.74
C GLU A 143 6.05 -12.59 26.30
N ILE A 144 6.26 -12.40 24.99
CA ILE A 144 6.69 -11.11 24.43
C ILE A 144 5.67 -10.01 24.76
N LYS A 145 4.37 -10.30 24.64
CA LYS A 145 3.30 -9.36 24.99
C LYS A 145 3.36 -8.99 26.47
N ALA A 146 3.56 -9.96 27.36
CA ALA A 146 3.66 -9.71 28.79
C ALA A 146 4.88 -8.84 29.14
N LEU A 147 6.04 -9.12 28.54
CA LEU A 147 7.26 -8.32 28.71
C LEU A 147 7.06 -6.88 28.24
N HIS A 148 6.50 -6.70 27.04
CA HIS A 148 6.18 -5.38 26.48
C HIS A 148 5.24 -4.59 27.40
N MET A 149 4.18 -5.22 27.92
CA MET A 149 3.22 -4.56 28.83
C MET A 149 3.85 -4.17 30.16
N ARG A 150 4.71 -5.02 30.73
CA ARG A 150 5.45 -4.72 31.98
C ARG A 150 6.38 -3.54 31.80
N ALA A 151 7.11 -3.50 30.68
CA ALA A 151 7.99 -2.39 30.34
C ALA A 151 7.22 -1.07 30.21
N HIS A 152 6.08 -1.10 29.50
CA HIS A 152 5.22 0.08 29.34
C HIS A 152 4.50 0.52 30.62
N ALA A 153 4.29 -0.36 31.59
CA ALA A 153 3.73 0.01 32.88
C ALA A 153 4.72 0.82 33.74
N ILE A 154 6.02 0.66 33.49
CA ILE A 154 7.10 1.34 34.22
C ILE A 154 7.53 2.63 33.49
N MET A 155 7.39 2.70 32.17
CA MET A 155 7.77 3.88 31.36
C MET A 155 6.65 4.94 31.28
N PRO A 156 6.97 6.25 31.40
CA PRO A 156 5.99 7.32 31.17
C PRO A 156 5.34 7.20 29.79
N ARG A 157 4.03 7.48 29.70
CA ARG A 157 3.31 7.59 28.42
C ARG A 157 3.77 8.82 27.66
N LEU A 158 4.96 8.78 27.06
CA LEU A 158 5.25 9.63 25.91
C LEU A 158 4.20 9.29 24.87
N SER A 159 3.45 10.30 24.40
CA SER A 159 2.37 10.10 23.43
C SER A 159 2.92 9.30 22.26
N SER A 160 2.58 8.00 22.20
CA SER A 160 3.12 7.08 21.21
C SER A 160 2.47 7.40 19.88
N ARG A 161 2.97 8.43 19.20
CA ARG A 161 2.91 8.42 17.74
C ARG A 161 3.64 7.14 17.37
N SER A 162 2.90 6.14 16.88
CA SER A 162 3.50 4.91 16.39
C SER A 162 4.36 5.28 15.19
N ASN A 163 5.63 5.61 15.46
CA ASN A 163 6.56 6.08 14.46
C ASN A 163 7.26 4.83 13.95
N SER A 164 6.66 4.20 12.94
CA SER A 164 7.33 3.20 12.11
C SER A 164 8.78 3.64 11.89
N THR A 165 9.72 2.73 12.14
CA THR A 165 11.17 2.97 12.01
C THR A 165 11.65 2.80 10.58
N ALA A 166 10.74 2.46 9.65
CA ALA A 166 11.04 2.41 8.23
C ALA A 166 11.46 3.79 7.72
N GLN A 167 12.41 3.80 6.77
CA GLN A 167 12.84 5.05 6.12
C GLN A 167 11.69 5.72 5.37
N TYR A 168 10.79 4.90 4.80
CA TYR A 168 9.59 5.34 4.09
C TYR A 168 8.33 4.68 4.71
N PRO A 169 7.79 5.23 5.81
CA PRO A 169 6.72 4.60 6.56
C PRO A 169 5.35 4.75 5.89
N ILE A 170 4.48 3.77 6.11
CA ILE A 170 3.07 3.84 5.73
C ILE A 170 2.29 4.59 6.82
N TYR A 171 1.82 5.79 6.51
CA TYR A 171 1.17 6.66 7.50
C TYR A 171 -0.25 6.22 7.86
N THR A 172 -1.02 5.72 6.88
CA THR A 172 -2.40 5.27 7.08
C THR A 172 -2.72 4.07 6.21
N ASN A 173 -3.62 3.22 6.68
CA ASN A 173 -4.08 2.08 5.90
C ASN A 173 -5.29 2.47 5.03
N VAL A 174 -5.06 2.62 3.72
CA VAL A 174 -6.11 2.91 2.73
C VAL A 174 -6.36 1.66 1.89
N SER A 175 -7.62 1.35 1.57
CA SER A 175 -7.91 0.18 0.73
C SER A 175 -7.33 0.33 -0.67
N ALA A 176 -6.75 -0.76 -1.19
CA ALA A 176 -6.23 -0.84 -2.56
C ALA A 176 -7.29 -0.46 -3.61
N HIS A 177 -8.56 -0.83 -3.37
CA HIS A 177 -9.69 -0.42 -4.20
C HIS A 177 -9.85 1.10 -4.31
N THR A 178 -9.73 1.81 -3.18
CA THR A 178 -9.83 3.28 -3.17
C THR A 178 -8.67 3.91 -3.93
N LEU A 179 -7.44 3.42 -3.71
CA LEU A 179 -6.24 3.92 -4.38
C LEU A 179 -6.33 3.71 -5.90
N HIS A 180 -6.81 2.55 -6.33
CA HIS A 180 -7.10 2.27 -7.73
C HIS A 180 -8.07 3.29 -8.34
N ARG A 181 -9.21 3.56 -7.69
CA ARG A 181 -10.18 4.53 -8.20
C ARG A 181 -9.62 5.95 -8.28
N VAL A 182 -8.88 6.35 -7.25
CA VAL A 182 -8.23 7.66 -7.18
C VAL A 182 -7.28 7.83 -8.37
N LEU A 183 -6.40 6.84 -8.60
CA LEU A 183 -5.43 6.90 -9.68
C LEU A 183 -6.08 6.78 -11.07
N THR A 184 -7.12 5.94 -11.22
CA THR A 184 -7.87 5.78 -12.48
C THR A 184 -8.52 7.10 -12.91
N ILE A 185 -9.18 7.79 -11.98
CA ILE A 185 -9.82 9.09 -12.26
C ILE A 185 -8.76 10.15 -12.62
N TRP A 186 -7.61 10.12 -11.96
CA TRP A 186 -6.50 11.00 -12.30
C TRP A 186 -5.98 10.78 -13.72
N ASP A 187 -5.70 9.52 -14.07
CA ASP A 187 -5.21 9.14 -15.40
C ASP A 187 -6.26 9.48 -16.50
N LEU A 188 -7.55 9.29 -16.22
CA LEU A 188 -8.64 9.73 -17.10
C LEU A 188 -8.69 11.25 -17.26
N LYS A 189 -8.41 12.03 -16.21
CA LYS A 189 -8.33 13.49 -16.32
C LYS A 189 -7.13 13.95 -17.14
N GLN A 190 -5.99 13.25 -17.06
CA GLN A 190 -4.82 13.57 -17.88
C GLN A 190 -5.08 13.29 -19.37
N THR A 191 -5.79 12.21 -19.69
CA THR A 191 -6.14 11.86 -21.09
C THR A 191 -7.32 12.68 -21.62
N ASN A 192 -8.24 13.12 -20.76
CA ASN A 192 -9.45 13.86 -21.13
C ASN A 192 -9.61 15.15 -20.31
N PRO A 193 -8.78 16.19 -20.53
CA PRO A 193 -8.81 17.40 -19.71
C PRO A 193 -10.13 18.19 -19.79
N ALA A 194 -10.84 18.14 -20.93
CA ALA A 194 -12.07 18.88 -21.16
C ALA A 194 -13.32 18.23 -20.54
N HIS A 195 -13.27 16.95 -20.16
CA HIS A 195 -14.44 16.25 -19.62
C HIS A 195 -14.86 16.80 -18.26
N ARG A 196 -16.17 16.85 -18.02
CA ARG A 196 -16.74 17.25 -16.73
C ARG A 196 -16.50 16.16 -15.70
N ALA A 197 -16.48 16.55 -14.42
CA ALA A 197 -16.26 15.63 -13.31
C ALA A 197 -17.29 14.48 -13.27
N TYR A 198 -18.54 14.74 -13.66
CA TYR A 198 -19.56 13.70 -13.76
C TYR A 198 -19.14 12.62 -14.77
N ASP A 199 -18.79 13.02 -15.99
CA ASP A 199 -18.47 12.11 -17.10
C ASP A 199 -17.22 11.29 -16.80
N LEU A 200 -16.18 11.93 -16.23
CA LEU A 200 -14.98 11.25 -15.75
C LEU A 200 -15.31 10.19 -14.69
N GLY A 201 -16.25 10.51 -13.80
CA GLY A 201 -16.71 9.56 -12.79
C GLY A 201 -17.37 8.34 -13.42
N ILE A 202 -18.27 8.55 -14.39
CA ILE A 202 -18.93 7.46 -15.12
C ILE A 202 -17.91 6.59 -15.84
N LEU A 203 -16.95 7.19 -16.55
CA LEU A 203 -15.86 6.47 -17.24
C LEU A 203 -15.00 5.64 -16.27
N ALA A 204 -14.79 6.14 -15.05
CA ALA A 204 -14.10 5.42 -13.98
C ALA A 204 -14.99 4.35 -13.27
N GLY A 205 -16.20 4.09 -13.78
CA GLY A 205 -17.12 3.10 -13.22
C GLY A 205 -17.92 3.56 -11.99
N LEU A 206 -17.98 4.87 -11.69
CA LEU A 206 -18.93 5.39 -10.70
C LEU A 206 -20.35 5.30 -11.25
N ARG A 207 -21.27 4.73 -10.46
CA ARG A 207 -22.68 4.57 -10.87
C ARG A 207 -23.57 5.48 -10.01
N PRO A 208 -24.22 6.50 -10.58
CA PRO A 208 -25.23 7.28 -9.86
C PRO A 208 -26.47 6.41 -9.62
N ASN A 209 -27.06 6.53 -8.43
CA ASN A 209 -28.37 5.95 -8.17
C ASN A 209 -29.44 6.83 -8.84
N LEU A 210 -29.86 6.46 -10.05
CA LEU A 210 -30.88 7.19 -10.81
C LEU A 210 -32.23 6.49 -10.68
N MET A 211 -33.26 7.26 -10.34
CA MET A 211 -34.64 6.80 -10.40
C MET A 211 -35.13 6.79 -11.86
N PRO A 212 -35.96 5.80 -12.24
CA PRO A 212 -36.54 5.73 -13.56
C PRO A 212 -37.45 6.95 -13.83
N PRO A 213 -37.65 7.34 -15.10
CA PRO A 213 -38.55 8.44 -15.44
C PRO A 213 -39.99 8.13 -15.00
N SER A 214 -40.79 9.19 -14.84
CA SER A 214 -42.22 9.07 -14.53
C SER A 214 -42.98 8.29 -15.61
N ARG A 215 -44.05 7.59 -15.21
CA ARG A 215 -44.93 6.89 -16.15
C ARG A 215 -45.45 7.86 -17.21
N TYR A 216 -45.48 7.42 -18.46
CA TYR A 216 -45.92 8.19 -19.64
C TYR A 216 -45.12 9.48 -19.92
N GLY A 217 -43.91 9.64 -19.35
CA GLY A 217 -43.07 10.82 -19.60
C GLY A 217 -43.65 12.12 -19.04
N ALA A 218 -44.55 12.04 -18.06
CA ALA A 218 -45.17 13.20 -17.45
C ALA A 218 -44.12 14.09 -16.77
N LYS A 219 -43.93 15.33 -17.23
CA LYS A 219 -42.89 16.24 -16.71
C LYS A 219 -43.36 17.18 -15.59
N ARG A 220 -44.67 17.45 -15.49
CA ARG A 220 -45.24 18.48 -14.59
C ARG A 220 -45.86 17.94 -13.29
N THR A 221 -45.90 16.63 -13.10
CA THR A 221 -46.41 16.03 -11.84
C THR A 221 -45.42 16.22 -10.70
N LEU A 222 -45.90 16.31 -9.46
CA LEU A 222 -45.05 16.36 -8.25
C LEU A 222 -44.02 15.22 -8.24
N LYS A 223 -44.47 13.99 -8.54
CA LYS A 223 -43.61 12.81 -8.62
C LYS A 223 -42.50 12.93 -9.67
N ALA A 224 -42.78 13.54 -10.82
CA ALA A 224 -41.78 13.78 -11.85
C ALA A 224 -40.73 14.81 -11.42
N LEU A 225 -41.16 15.88 -10.74
CA LEU A 225 -40.25 16.88 -10.17
C LEU A 225 -39.37 16.28 -9.06
N GLU A 226 -39.90 15.38 -8.24
CA GLU A 226 -39.14 14.65 -7.22
C GLU A 226 -38.07 13.73 -7.84
N ILE A 227 -38.44 12.96 -8.88
CA ILE A 227 -37.51 12.12 -9.64
C ILE A 227 -36.39 12.97 -10.25
N GLU A 228 -36.72 14.10 -10.87
CA GLU A 228 -35.72 15.00 -11.46
C GLU A 228 -34.77 15.56 -10.40
N ARG A 229 -35.30 16.02 -9.26
CA ARG A 229 -34.49 16.50 -8.13
C ARG A 229 -33.57 15.40 -7.59
N HIS A 230 -34.08 14.18 -7.44
CA HIS A 230 -33.28 13.03 -7.00
C HIS A 230 -32.13 12.74 -7.98
N ASN A 231 -32.45 12.62 -9.27
CA ASN A 231 -31.46 12.36 -10.31
C ASN A 231 -30.41 13.47 -10.42
N LYS A 232 -30.82 14.74 -10.27
CA LYS A 232 -29.91 15.89 -10.20
C LYS A 232 -28.95 15.76 -9.01
N ARG A 233 -29.44 15.42 -7.81
CA ARG A 233 -28.59 15.20 -6.62
C ARG A 233 -27.63 14.02 -6.82
N ALA A 234 -28.09 12.92 -7.41
CA ALA A 234 -27.25 11.75 -7.69
C ALA A 234 -26.10 12.10 -8.64
N ARG A 235 -26.36 12.88 -9.70
CA ARG A 235 -25.31 13.37 -10.62
C ARG A 235 -24.31 14.28 -9.91
N ILE A 236 -24.79 15.23 -9.09
CA ILE A 236 -23.93 16.11 -8.30
C ILE A 236 -23.05 15.30 -7.34
N SER A 237 -23.60 14.26 -6.72
CA SER A 237 -22.85 13.37 -5.82
C SER A 237 -21.67 12.69 -6.53
N ILE A 238 -21.88 12.16 -7.74
CA ILE A 238 -20.81 11.58 -8.56
C ILE A 238 -19.74 12.63 -8.93
N SER A 239 -20.15 13.83 -9.32
CA SER A 239 -19.21 14.93 -9.58
C SER A 239 -18.37 15.27 -8.34
N ASN A 240 -19.01 15.39 -7.18
CA ASN A 240 -18.34 15.70 -5.91
C ASN A 240 -17.36 14.60 -5.51
N GLN A 241 -17.75 13.34 -5.66
CA GLN A 241 -16.87 12.19 -5.43
C GLN A 241 -15.66 12.19 -6.37
N THR A 242 -15.88 12.48 -7.65
CA THR A 242 -14.79 12.55 -8.64
C THR A 242 -13.83 13.69 -8.32
N ASN A 243 -14.34 14.89 -8.02
CA ASN A 243 -13.51 16.03 -7.61
C ASN A 243 -12.72 15.76 -6.33
N ARG A 244 -13.31 15.03 -5.38
CA ARG A 244 -12.62 14.59 -4.16
C ARG A 244 -11.47 13.65 -4.50
N TYR A 245 -11.69 12.67 -5.37
CA TYR A 245 -10.64 11.77 -5.81
C TYR A 245 -9.53 12.47 -6.60
N LEU A 246 -9.86 13.46 -7.44
CA LEU A 246 -8.85 14.28 -8.13
C LEU A 246 -7.97 15.05 -7.14
N ARG A 247 -8.56 15.68 -6.11
CA ARG A 247 -7.80 16.35 -5.05
C ARG A 247 -6.93 15.37 -4.27
N THR A 248 -7.47 14.21 -3.90
CA THR A 248 -6.70 13.16 -3.22
C THR A 248 -5.56 12.64 -4.09
N ALA A 249 -5.77 12.46 -5.39
CA ALA A 249 -4.73 12.03 -6.32
C ALA A 249 -3.60 13.05 -6.40
N ALA A 250 -3.93 14.33 -6.62
CA ALA A 250 -2.94 15.41 -6.65
C ALA A 250 -2.10 15.41 -5.37
N GLN A 251 -2.76 15.34 -4.21
CA GLN A 251 -2.08 15.31 -2.91
C GLN A 251 -1.16 14.09 -2.77
N TYR A 252 -1.64 12.89 -3.12
CA TYR A 252 -0.82 11.69 -3.01
C TYR A 252 0.37 11.70 -3.96
N ILE A 253 0.21 12.24 -5.18
CA ILE A 253 1.30 12.38 -6.15
C ILE A 253 2.37 13.35 -5.64
N GLU A 254 1.98 14.43 -4.98
CA GLU A 254 2.91 15.35 -4.35
C GLU A 254 3.62 14.69 -3.15
N ASN A 255 2.84 14.08 -2.25
CA ASN A 255 3.36 13.51 -1.00
C ASN A 255 4.32 12.34 -1.24
N VAL A 256 4.07 11.47 -2.24
CA VAL A 256 5.05 10.41 -2.58
C VAL A 256 6.40 10.97 -3.01
N GLY A 257 6.43 12.18 -3.59
CA GLY A 257 7.66 12.89 -3.91
C GLY A 257 8.41 13.38 -2.66
N LEU A 258 7.69 13.61 -1.57
CA LEU A 258 8.23 13.97 -0.26
C LEU A 258 8.59 12.74 0.60
N GLY A 259 8.37 11.53 0.09
CA GLY A 259 8.56 10.30 0.86
C GLY A 259 7.41 9.99 1.84
N GLU A 260 6.22 10.59 1.65
CA GLU A 260 5.08 10.41 2.55
C GLU A 260 3.89 9.74 1.85
N PHE A 261 3.45 8.57 2.33
CA PHE A 261 2.28 7.89 1.74
C PHE A 261 1.64 6.84 2.67
N PRO A 262 0.33 6.59 2.55
CA PRO A 262 -0.72 7.53 2.16
C PRO A 262 -0.92 8.53 3.31
N LYS A 263 -0.64 9.81 3.05
CA LYS A 263 -0.89 10.89 4.01
C LYS A 263 -1.91 11.85 3.40
N ALA A 264 -3.09 11.94 4.02
CA ALA A 264 -4.05 12.99 3.68
C ALA A 264 -3.77 14.20 4.58
N LEU A 265 -3.62 15.39 4.00
CA LEU A 265 -3.74 16.61 4.77
C LEU A 265 -5.13 16.60 5.43
N ARG A 266 -5.20 16.90 6.72
CA ARG A 266 -6.47 16.96 7.45
C ARG A 266 -7.45 17.83 6.64
N ARG A 267 -8.64 17.29 6.40
CA ARG A 267 -9.76 18.06 5.83
C ARG A 267 -10.25 19.09 6.82
#